data_AF-G9QQ27-F1
#
_entry.id   AF-G9QQ27-F1
#
_cell.length_a   1.000
_cell.length_b   1.000
_cell.length_c   1.000
_cell.angle_alpha   90.00
_cell.angle_beta   90.00
_cell.angle_gamma   90.00
#
_symmetry.space_group_name_H-M   'P 1'
#
loop_
_entity.id
_entity.type
_entity.pdbx_description
1 polymer ?
#
loop_
_entity_poly.entity_id
_entity_poly.type
_entity_poly.pdbx_seq_one_letter_code
_entity_poly.pdbx_strand_id
1 'polypeptide(L)'
;MKKNHHPYQRFYHRLTPALVSKVEEFRLLGYESVQLDSLWNYFIKKKWKNAQQDVRIYQLVSDIIALKPGDFMNYATVEAYRSSPLLTDQNREEIQYLFHPQKER
;
A
#
# COMPACT_ATOMS: atom_id res chain seq x y z
N MET A 1 -12.82 13.87 -13.63
CA MET A 1 -11.79 12.82 -13.55
C MET A 1 -12.48 11.52 -13.17
N LYS A 2 -12.51 10.50 -14.05
CA LYS A 2 -13.15 9.21 -13.70
C LYS A 2 -12.31 8.57 -12.59
N LYS A 3 -12.87 8.40 -11.38
CA LYS A 3 -12.25 7.58 -10.35
C LYS A 3 -12.19 6.16 -10.91
N ASN A 4 -11.01 5.74 -11.38
CA ASN A 4 -10.78 4.38 -11.84
C ASN A 4 -10.90 3.47 -10.62
N HIS A 5 -12.11 2.99 -10.37
CA HIS A 5 -12.39 2.06 -9.28
C HIS A 5 -11.72 0.73 -9.61
N HIS A 6 -10.83 0.26 -8.73
CA HIS A 6 -10.16 -1.02 -8.91
C HIS A 6 -11.22 -2.14 -9.07
N PRO A 7 -11.06 -3.11 -9.99
CA PRO A 7 -12.09 -4.13 -10.26
C PRO A 7 -12.52 -4.92 -9.01
N TYR A 8 -11.63 -5.06 -8.04
CA TYR A 8 -11.92 -5.77 -6.79
C TYR A 8 -12.70 -4.95 -5.76
N GLN A 9 -13.03 -3.68 -6.01
CA GLN A 9 -13.86 -2.91 -5.08
C GLN A 9 -15.22 -3.60 -4.84
N ARG A 10 -15.76 -4.30 -5.84
CA ARG A 10 -16.99 -5.09 -5.71
C ARG A 10 -16.94 -6.14 -4.58
N PHE A 11 -15.75 -6.54 -4.15
CA PHE A 11 -15.54 -7.50 -3.07
C PHE A 11 -15.28 -6.84 -1.72
N TYR A 12 -15.06 -5.52 -1.65
CA TYR A 12 -14.64 -4.83 -0.43
C TYR A 12 -15.50 -5.19 0.79
N HIS A 13 -16.81 -5.01 0.69
CA HIS A 13 -17.75 -5.32 1.78
C HIS A 13 -17.69 -6.80 2.23
N ARG A 14 -17.47 -7.73 1.30
CA ARG A 14 -17.35 -9.15 1.63
C ARG A 14 -15.99 -9.51 2.23
N LEU A 15 -14.95 -8.74 1.93
CA LEU A 15 -13.60 -8.90 2.47
C LEU A 15 -13.39 -8.15 3.79
N THR A 16 -14.28 -7.20 4.12
CA THR A 16 -14.20 -6.40 5.35
C THR A 16 -13.96 -7.23 6.61
N PRO A 17 -14.62 -8.37 6.86
CA PRO A 17 -14.35 -9.17 8.06
C PRO A 17 -12.91 -9.67 8.14
N ALA A 18 -12.35 -10.14 7.01
CA ALA A 18 -10.96 -10.59 6.94
C ALA A 18 -9.97 -9.43 7.10
N LEU A 19 -10.27 -8.27 6.50
CA LEU A 19 -9.45 -7.07 6.62
C LEU A 19 -9.43 -6.54 8.06
N VAL A 20 -10.59 -6.49 8.74
CA VAL A 20 -10.70 -6.07 10.14
C VAL A 20 -9.90 -7.01 11.03
N SER A 21 -10.11 -8.33 10.89
CA SER A 21 -9.34 -9.34 11.64
C SER A 21 -7.84 -9.18 11.44
N LYS A 22 -7.40 -8.85 10.22
CA LYS A 22 -5.98 -8.63 9.93
C LYS A 22 -5.41 -7.35 10.55
N VAL A 23 -6.20 -6.28 10.58
CA VAL A 23 -5.82 -5.05 11.30
C VAL A 23 -5.68 -5.33 12.79
N GLU A 24 -6.64 -6.06 13.39
CA GLU A 24 -6.57 -6.44 14.81
C GLU A 24 -5.35 -7.31 15.10
N GLU A 25 -5.05 -8.31 14.25
CA GLU A 25 -3.81 -9.09 14.34
C GLU A 25 -2.57 -8.20 14.34
N PHE A 26 -2.49 -7.23 13.43
CA PHE A 26 -1.34 -6.31 13.35
C PHE A 26 -1.22 -5.46 14.62
N ARG A 27 -2.34 -4.99 15.17
CA ARG A 27 -2.35 -4.23 16.44
C ARG A 27 -1.86 -5.09 17.60
N LEU A 28 -2.29 -6.34 17.69
CA LEU A 28 -1.82 -7.29 18.71
C LEU A 28 -0.31 -7.55 18.62
N LEU A 29 0.27 -7.45 17.43
CA LEU A 29 1.71 -7.56 17.18
C LEU A 29 2.48 -6.24 17.40
N GLY A 30 1.82 -5.19 17.89
CA GLY A 30 2.42 -3.88 18.19
C GLY A 30 2.37 -2.85 17.06
N TYR A 31 1.67 -3.14 15.96
CA TYR A 31 1.51 -2.22 14.82
C TYR A 31 0.19 -1.42 14.94
N GLU A 32 0.08 -0.58 15.96
CA GLU A 32 -1.18 0.11 16.32
C GLU A 32 -1.71 1.09 15.26
N SER A 33 -0.80 1.72 14.51
CA SER A 33 -1.12 2.75 13.53
C SER A 33 -1.76 2.22 12.23
N VAL A 34 -1.87 0.89 12.09
CA VAL A 34 -2.45 0.28 10.90
C VAL A 34 -3.96 0.51 10.86
N GLN A 35 -4.42 1.02 9.74
CA GLN A 35 -5.84 1.28 9.46
C GLN A 35 -6.35 0.43 8.31
N LEU A 36 -7.66 0.19 8.32
CA LEU A 36 -8.36 -0.62 7.33
C LEU A 36 -8.12 -0.10 5.90
N ASP A 37 -8.18 1.23 5.71
CA ASP A 37 -7.98 1.87 4.41
C ASP A 37 -6.54 1.75 3.91
N SER A 38 -5.56 1.88 4.80
CA SER A 38 -4.14 1.67 4.48
C SER A 38 -3.88 0.24 4.04
N LEU A 39 -4.50 -0.74 4.71
CA LEU A 39 -4.40 -2.15 4.37
C LEU A 39 -5.09 -2.44 3.02
N TRP A 40 -6.29 -1.90 2.80
CA TRP A 40 -6.98 -2.01 1.52
C TRP A 40 -6.15 -1.44 0.38
N ASN A 41 -5.58 -0.25 0.58
CA ASN A 41 -4.72 0.42 -0.39
C ASN A 41 -3.48 -0.42 -0.74
N TYR A 42 -2.84 -1.05 0.26
CA TYR A 42 -1.76 -2.01 0.01
C TYR A 42 -2.20 -3.11 -0.97
N PHE A 43 -3.38 -3.69 -0.76
CA PHE A 43 -3.87 -4.75 -1.64
C PHE A 43 -4.13 -4.23 -3.05
N ILE A 44 -4.90 -3.17 -3.24
CA ILE A 44 -5.24 -2.69 -4.59
C ILE A 44 -4.06 -2.06 -5.35
N LYS A 45 -3.08 -1.47 -4.66
CA LYS A 45 -1.95 -0.77 -5.29
C LYS A 45 -0.70 -1.64 -5.46
N LYS A 46 -0.43 -2.56 -4.53
CA LYS A 46 0.77 -3.42 -4.54
C LYS A 46 0.45 -4.86 -4.87
N LYS A 47 -0.36 -5.54 -4.06
CA LYS A 47 -0.56 -7.01 -4.17
C LYS A 47 -1.44 -7.42 -5.36
N TRP A 48 -2.49 -6.66 -5.64
CA TRP A 48 -3.50 -6.90 -6.67
C TRP A 48 -3.46 -5.87 -7.79
N LYS A 49 -2.33 -5.17 -7.96
CA LYS A 49 -2.13 -4.14 -8.98
C LYS A 49 -2.64 -4.56 -10.37
N ASN A 50 -2.43 -5.84 -10.71
CA ASN A 50 -2.94 -6.46 -11.94
C ASN A 50 -4.12 -7.37 -11.58
N ALA A 51 -5.33 -6.81 -11.53
CA ALA A 51 -6.54 -7.56 -11.23
C ALA A 51 -6.85 -8.62 -12.29
N GLN A 52 -7.17 -9.83 -11.86
CA GLN A 52 -7.62 -10.93 -12.70
C GLN A 52 -9.15 -10.90 -12.82
N GLN A 53 -9.70 -11.18 -14.00
CA GLN A 53 -11.15 -11.15 -14.21
C GLN A 53 -11.87 -12.26 -13.41
N ASP A 54 -11.28 -13.46 -13.36
CA ASP A 54 -11.89 -14.66 -12.78
C ASP A 54 -11.42 -14.98 -11.35
N VAL A 55 -10.99 -13.96 -10.60
CA VAL A 55 -10.55 -14.17 -9.22
C VAL A 55 -11.70 -14.69 -8.36
N ARG A 56 -11.40 -15.70 -7.55
CA ARG A 56 -12.34 -16.24 -6.58
C ARG A 56 -12.15 -15.57 -5.23
N ILE A 57 -13.23 -15.28 -4.52
CA ILE A 57 -13.18 -14.51 -3.28
C ILE A 57 -12.28 -15.15 -2.21
N TYR A 58 -12.25 -16.49 -2.11
CA TYR A 58 -11.39 -17.18 -1.14
C TYR A 58 -9.90 -16.94 -1.39
N GLN A 59 -9.49 -16.67 -2.64
CA GLN A 59 -8.09 -16.36 -2.97
C GLN A 59 -7.73 -14.98 -2.42
N LEU A 60 -8.63 -14.00 -2.54
CA LEU A 60 -8.46 -12.67 -1.96
C LEU A 60 -8.42 -12.73 -0.43
N VAL A 61 -9.29 -13.54 0.19
CA VAL A 61 -9.24 -13.78 1.64
C VAL A 61 -7.91 -14.42 2.04
N SER A 62 -7.46 -15.43 1.31
CA SER A 62 -6.17 -16.09 1.56
C SER A 62 -5.01 -15.10 1.48
N ASP A 63 -5.00 -14.20 0.49
CA ASP A 63 -4.01 -13.14 0.37
C ASP A 63 -4.04 -12.19 1.56
N ILE A 64 -5.23 -11.85 2.07
CA ILE A 64 -5.39 -11.00 3.24
C ILE A 64 -4.78 -11.67 4.47
N ILE A 65 -5.16 -12.91 4.76
CA ILE A 65 -4.70 -13.63 5.95
C ILE A 65 -3.21 -14.00 5.87
N ALA A 66 -2.67 -14.25 4.67
CA ALA A 66 -1.25 -14.57 4.49
C ALA A 66 -0.31 -13.35 4.60
N LEU A 67 -0.84 -12.13 4.62
CA LEU A 67 -0.02 -10.92 4.67
C LEU A 67 0.78 -10.83 5.98
N LYS A 68 2.09 -10.66 5.86
CA LYS A 68 2.99 -10.46 6.99
C LYS A 68 3.16 -8.96 7.31
N PRO A 69 3.33 -8.59 8.59
CA PRO A 69 3.57 -7.18 8.96
C PRO A 69 4.77 -6.57 8.22
N GLY A 70 5.88 -7.30 8.07
CA GLY A 70 7.06 -6.81 7.36
C GLY A 70 6.81 -6.39 5.91
N ASP A 71 5.99 -7.14 5.18
CA ASP A 71 5.65 -6.84 3.78
C ASP A 71 4.81 -5.56 3.65
N PHE A 72 3.89 -5.38 4.60
CA PHE A 72 3.06 -4.19 4.72
C PHE A 72 3.88 -2.96 5.14
N MET A 73 4.72 -3.09 6.17
CA MET A 73 5.54 -1.98 6.66
C MET A 73 6.54 -1.51 5.60
N ASN A 74 7.18 -2.43 4.88
CA ASN A 74 8.05 -2.05 3.76
C ASN A 74 7.30 -1.23 2.70
N TYR A 75 6.06 -1.62 2.36
CA TYR A 75 5.22 -0.82 1.47
C TYR A 75 4.88 0.55 2.06
N ALA A 76 4.40 0.60 3.30
CA ALA A 76 3.98 1.82 3.95
C ALA A 76 5.12 2.84 4.05
N THR A 77 6.33 2.40 4.40
CA THR A 77 7.54 3.22 4.43
C THR A 77 7.85 3.81 3.06
N VAL A 78 7.87 2.98 2.00
CA VAL A 78 8.13 3.45 0.63
C VAL A 78 7.09 4.47 0.17
N GLU A 79 5.81 4.23 0.45
CA GLU A 79 4.74 5.16 0.08
C GLU A 79 4.85 6.48 0.86
N ALA A 80 5.22 6.44 2.15
CA ALA A 80 5.44 7.64 2.94
C ALA A 80 6.55 8.52 2.33
N TYR A 81 7.66 7.91 1.90
CA TYR A 81 8.71 8.64 1.18
C TYR A 81 8.20 9.22 -0.14
N ARG A 82 7.45 8.46 -0.95
CA ARG A 82 6.88 8.97 -2.21
C ARG A 82 5.91 10.13 -2.02
N SER A 83 5.20 10.17 -0.89
CA SER A 83 4.32 11.27 -0.53
C SER A 83 5.03 12.47 0.12
N SER A 84 6.33 12.34 0.42
CA SER A 84 7.10 13.43 1.00
C SER A 84 7.19 14.59 0.03
N PRO A 85 6.91 15.84 0.46
CA PRO A 85 7.05 17.03 -0.38
C PRO A 85 8.41 17.10 -1.09
N LEU A 86 9.47 16.64 -0.42
CA LEU A 86 10.84 16.59 -0.94
C LEU A 86 11.00 15.71 -2.18
N LEU A 87 10.18 14.67 -2.35
CA LEU A 87 10.27 13.69 -3.43
C LEU A 87 9.14 13.83 -4.46
N THR A 88 8.44 14.96 -4.45
CA THR A 88 7.42 15.26 -5.45
C THR A 88 8.06 15.53 -6.81
N ASP A 89 7.32 15.28 -7.90
CA ASP A 89 7.79 15.55 -9.27
C ASP A 89 8.21 17.03 -9.46
N GLN A 90 7.62 17.94 -8.69
CA GLN A 90 7.96 19.36 -8.68
C GLN A 90 9.39 19.63 -8.17
N ASN A 91 9.93 18.77 -7.29
CA ASN A 91 11.23 18.96 -6.65
C ASN A 91 12.34 18.12 -7.30
N ARG A 92 12.08 17.53 -8.48
CA ARG A 92 13.00 16.60 -9.15
C ARG A 92 14.39 17.17 -9.43
N GLU A 93 14.48 18.47 -9.72
CA GLU A 93 15.73 19.18 -9.99
C GLU A 93 16.60 19.33 -8.73
N GLU A 94 15.99 19.67 -7.60
CA GLU A 94 16.66 19.76 -6.29
C GLU A 94 17.21 18.39 -5.85
N ILE A 95 16.42 17.32 -6.07
CA ILE A 95 16.84 15.95 -5.80
C ILE A 95 18.07 15.58 -6.65
N GLN A 96 18.07 15.94 -7.94
CA GLN A 96 19.22 15.69 -8.82
C GLN A 96 20.48 16.41 -8.34
N TYR A 97 20.35 17.63 -7.84
CA TYR A 97 21.48 18.39 -7.28
C TYR A 97 22.08 17.73 -6.03
N LEU A 98 21.26 17.17 -5.14
CA LEU A 98 21.72 16.48 -3.92
C LEU A 98 22.57 15.23 -4.20
N PHE A 99 22.25 14.48 -5.26
CA PHE A 99 22.97 13.26 -5.62
C PHE A 99 24.23 13.51 -6.48
N HIS A 100 24.41 14.76 -6.93
CA HIS A 100 25.61 15.19 -7.65
C HIS A 100 26.22 16.37 -6.88
N PRO A 101 26.87 16.12 -5.72
CA PRO A 101 27.56 17.18 -5.01
C PRO A 101 28.54 17.83 -6.00
N GLN A 102 28.43 19.14 -6.19
CA GLN A 102 29.40 19.87 -6.98
C GLN A 102 30.77 19.53 -6.40
N LYS A 103 31.66 18.99 -7.23
CA LYS A 103 33.09 18.93 -6.88
C LYS A 103 33.51 20.37 -6.61
N GLU A 104 33.61 20.72 -5.33
CA GLU A 104 34.32 21.90 -4.90
C GLU A 104 35.74 21.78 -5.47
N ARG A 105 36.13 22.77 -6.28
CA ARG A 105 37.50 22.95 -6.76
C ARG A 105 38.35 23.56 -5.67
#